data_AF-A0A9E1PXD9-F1
#
_entry.id   AF-A0A9E1PXD9-F1
#
_cell.length_a   1.000
_cell.length_b   1.000
_cell.length_c   1.000
_cell.angle_alpha   90.00
_cell.angle_beta   90.00
_cell.angle_gamma   90.00
#
_symmetry.space_group_name_H-M   'P 1'
#
loop_
_entity.id
_entity.type
_entity.pdbx_description
1 polymer ?
#
loop_
_entity_poly.entity_id
_entity_poly.type
_entity_poly.pdbx_seq_one_letter_code
_entity_poly.pdbx_strand_id
1 'polypeptide(L)'
;MEWPKLPNGSVDWMTVFQAPNVGFIPLIEQSDTCEKLHACFLLIIDSLFTRTGDADVRRTYHETAADLFAGAADEQALSGQKVKLRMVMMRVMNDRTKRAHDHIEAKAKEIAASGDARVIDQNPTAALNV
;
A
#
# COMPACT_ATOMS: atom_id res chain seq x y z
N MET A 1 14.34 1.22 7.58
CA MET A 1 13.49 0.08 7.96
C MET A 1 13.06 -0.60 6.67
N GLU A 2 13.31 -1.89 6.50
CA GLU A 2 12.96 -2.62 5.28
C GLU A 2 11.61 -3.30 5.43
N TRP A 3 10.74 -3.15 4.43
CA TRP A 3 9.45 -3.82 4.39
C TRP A 3 9.62 -5.29 3.97
N PRO A 4 8.81 -6.23 4.49
CA PRO A 4 8.82 -7.62 4.05
C PRO A 4 8.53 -7.70 2.54
N LYS A 5 9.13 -8.67 1.86
CA LYS A 5 9.10 -8.79 0.40
C LYS A 5 8.58 -10.15 -0.05
N LEU A 6 7.84 -10.15 -1.15
CA LEU A 6 7.48 -11.35 -1.91
C LEU A 6 8.66 -11.79 -2.81
N PRO A 7 8.66 -13.03 -3.33
CA PRO A 7 9.73 -13.53 -4.23
C PRO A 7 9.94 -12.69 -5.49
N ASN A 8 8.90 -11.98 -5.95
CA ASN A 8 8.96 -11.06 -7.09
C ASN A 8 9.53 -9.67 -6.72
N GLY A 9 9.97 -9.46 -5.48
CA GLY A 9 10.58 -8.22 -4.98
C GLY A 9 9.59 -7.11 -4.60
N SER A 10 8.27 -7.29 -4.77
CA SER A 10 7.30 -6.34 -4.23
C SER A 10 7.17 -6.48 -2.71
N VAL A 11 6.58 -5.46 -2.08
CA VAL A 11 6.28 -5.50 -0.65
C VAL A 11 5.17 -6.52 -0.40
N ASP A 12 5.37 -7.37 0.60
CA ASP A 12 4.35 -8.27 1.11
C ASP A 12 3.39 -7.49 2.03
N TRP A 13 2.42 -6.81 1.40
CA TRP A 13 1.42 -6.02 2.11
C TRP A 13 0.52 -6.84 3.01
N MET A 14 0.33 -8.14 2.73
CA MET A 14 -0.43 -9.02 3.62
C MET A 14 0.28 -9.10 4.98
N THR A 15 1.58 -9.40 4.97
CA THR A 15 2.38 -9.46 6.20
C THR A 15 2.42 -8.09 6.90
N VAL A 16 2.61 -6.98 6.18
CA VAL A 16 2.62 -5.63 6.76
C VAL A 16 1.34 -5.31 7.55
N PHE A 17 0.18 -5.72 7.04
CA PHE A 17 -1.11 -5.38 7.65
C PHE A 17 -1.60 -6.43 8.66
N GLN A 18 -1.40 -7.72 8.39
CA GLN A 18 -2.05 -8.82 9.09
C GLN A 18 -1.13 -9.62 10.03
N ALA A 19 0.19 -9.43 9.96
CA ALA A 19 1.11 -10.23 10.77
C ALA A 19 0.69 -10.21 12.25
N PRO A 20 0.56 -11.37 12.91
CA PRO A 20 0.20 -11.42 14.32
C PRO A 20 1.17 -10.55 15.14
N ASN A 21 0.63 -9.74 16.04
CA ASN A 21 1.35 -8.85 16.97
C ASN A 21 2.10 -7.64 16.38
N VAL A 22 2.53 -7.69 15.12
CA VAL A 22 3.35 -6.62 14.50
C VAL A 22 2.71 -5.97 13.28
N GLY A 23 1.63 -6.54 12.76
CA GLY A 23 0.88 -5.97 11.65
C GLY A 23 0.10 -4.73 12.09
N PHE A 24 -0.14 -3.82 11.15
CA PHE A 24 -0.87 -2.58 11.44
C PHE A 24 -2.26 -2.81 12.03
N ILE A 25 -3.00 -3.83 11.57
CA ILE A 25 -4.35 -4.11 12.07
C ILE A 25 -4.32 -4.60 13.53
N PRO A 26 -3.54 -5.63 13.89
CA PRO A 26 -3.40 -6.02 15.30
C PRO A 26 -2.87 -4.91 16.22
N LEU A 27 -2.00 -4.03 15.71
CA LEU A 27 -1.45 -2.93 16.50
C LEU A 27 -2.49 -1.82 16.75
N ILE A 28 -3.26 -1.42 15.73
CA ILE A 28 -4.28 -0.38 15.91
C ILE A 28 -5.45 -0.86 16.77
N GLU A 29 -5.74 -2.16 16.75
CA GLU A 29 -6.77 -2.78 17.60
C GLU A 29 -6.44 -2.72 19.09
N GLN A 30 -5.18 -2.49 19.46
CA GLN A 30 -4.74 -2.31 20.86
C GLN A 30 -5.05 -0.91 21.41
N SER A 31 -5.46 0.04 20.57
CA SER A 31 -5.85 1.38 21.03
C SER A 31 -7.02 1.31 22.02
N ASP A 32 -6.86 1.95 23.17
CA ASP A 32 -7.82 1.99 24.29
C ASP A 32 -8.75 3.21 24.23
N THR A 33 -8.51 4.16 23.32
CA THR A 33 -9.41 5.32 23.10
C THR A 33 -9.62 5.60 21.61
N CYS A 34 -10.72 6.29 21.29
CA CYS A 34 -11.06 6.68 19.92
C CYS A 34 -10.02 7.65 19.35
N GLU A 35 -9.49 8.56 20.16
CA GLU A 35 -8.46 9.52 19.76
C GLU A 35 -7.15 8.82 19.37
N LYS A 36 -6.71 7.83 20.18
CA LYS A 36 -5.52 7.04 19.87
C LYS A 36 -5.74 6.20 18.61
N LEU A 37 -6.92 5.60 18.47
CA LEU A 37 -7.29 4.84 17.28
C LEU A 37 -7.23 5.71 16.01
N HIS A 38 -7.80 6.92 16.07
CA HIS A 38 -7.76 7.90 15.00
C HIS A 38 -6.33 8.36 14.67
N ALA A 39 -5.54 8.72 15.68
CA ALA A 39 -4.16 9.18 15.49
C ALA A 39 -3.27 8.09 14.86
N CYS A 40 -3.40 6.84 15.32
CA CYS A 40 -2.68 5.71 14.74
C CYS A 40 -3.04 5.52 13.26
N PHE A 41 -4.31 5.65 12.90
CA PHE A 41 -4.74 5.52 11.50
C PHE A 41 -4.11 6.59 10.61
N LEU A 42 -4.21 7.87 11.00
CA LEU A 42 -3.65 8.97 10.21
C LEU A 42 -2.14 8.81 10.02
N LEU A 43 -1.42 8.43 11.08
CA LEU A 43 0.03 8.18 11.02
C LEU A 43 0.38 7.09 9.99
N ILE A 44 -0.40 6.00 9.94
CA ILE A 44 -0.19 4.92 8.98
C ILE A 44 -0.43 5.41 7.55
N ILE A 45 -1.53 6.13 7.31
CA ILE A 45 -1.86 6.67 5.98
C ILE A 45 -0.75 7.62 5.50
N ASP A 46 -0.32 8.56 6.34
CA ASP A 46 0.74 9.51 6.00
C ASP A 46 2.07 8.81 5.72
N SER A 47 2.36 7.72 6.42
CA SER A 47 3.57 6.91 6.22
C SER A 47 3.54 6.07 4.95
N LEU A 48 2.36 5.59 4.52
CA LEU A 48 2.21 4.72 3.35
C LEU A 48 2.13 5.49 2.03
N PHE A 49 1.62 6.71 2.07
CA PHE A 49 1.28 7.52 0.91
C PHE A 49 2.14 8.77 0.86
N THR A 50 3.46 8.62 0.80
CA THR A 50 4.42 9.75 0.91
C THR A 50 4.74 10.44 -0.42
N ARG A 51 4.31 9.90 -1.57
CA ARG A 51 4.68 10.45 -2.88
C ARG A 51 3.82 11.66 -3.23
N THR A 52 4.33 12.52 -4.13
CA THR A 52 3.62 13.71 -4.60
C THR A 52 2.27 13.36 -5.24
N GLY A 53 2.21 12.27 -6.01
CA GLY A 53 0.97 11.78 -6.62
C GLY A 53 -0.03 11.13 -5.67
N ASP A 54 0.32 10.96 -4.39
CA ASP A 54 -0.56 10.32 -3.41
C ASP A 54 -1.40 11.34 -2.60
N ALA A 55 -1.27 12.64 -2.87
CA ALA A 55 -1.94 13.70 -2.10
C ALA A 55 -3.47 13.55 -2.05
N ASP A 56 -4.08 13.22 -3.18
CA ASP A 56 -5.53 13.00 -3.26
C ASP A 56 -5.96 11.76 -2.47
N VAL A 57 -5.16 10.70 -2.54
CA VAL A 57 -5.43 9.45 -1.81
C VAL A 57 -5.33 9.69 -0.30
N ARG A 58 -4.30 10.40 0.17
CA ARG A 58 -4.18 10.79 1.58
C ARG A 58 -5.41 11.57 2.05
N ARG A 59 -5.81 12.58 1.28
CA ARG A 59 -6.98 13.41 1.58
C ARG A 59 -8.26 12.58 1.69
N THR A 60 -8.53 11.68 0.75
CA THR A 60 -9.72 10.81 0.82
C THR A 60 -9.73 9.93 2.07
N TYR A 61 -8.58 9.38 2.47
CA TYR A 61 -8.48 8.58 3.69
C TYR A 61 -8.61 9.43 4.96
N HIS A 62 -8.09 10.66 4.97
CA HIS A 62 -8.29 11.62 6.07
C HIS A 62 -9.76 12.03 6.22
N GLU A 63 -10.46 12.30 5.13
CA GLU A 63 -11.90 12.59 5.13
C GLU A 63 -12.69 11.38 5.65
N THR A 64 -12.36 10.17 5.19
CA THR A 64 -12.97 8.92 5.71
C THR A 64 -12.75 8.77 7.21
N ALA A 65 -11.58 9.16 7.73
CA ALA A 65 -11.31 9.15 9.16
C ALA A 65 -12.21 10.16 9.89
N ALA A 66 -12.25 11.42 9.42
CA ALA A 66 -13.09 12.44 10.03
C ALA A 66 -14.56 11.99 10.15
N ASP A 67 -15.11 11.38 9.10
CA ASP A 67 -16.47 10.85 9.08
C ASP A 67 -16.67 9.69 10.06
N LEU A 68 -15.70 8.78 10.16
CA LEU A 68 -15.77 7.63 11.08
C LEU A 68 -15.75 8.04 12.55
N PHE A 69 -15.07 9.14 12.86
CA PHE A 69 -14.84 9.64 14.22
C PHE A 69 -15.69 10.87 14.59
N ALA A 70 -16.61 11.33 13.73
CA ALA A 70 -17.48 12.49 13.97
C ALA A 70 -18.55 12.30 15.09
N GLY A 71 -18.67 11.11 15.68
CA GLY A 71 -19.65 10.77 16.72
C GLY A 71 -19.10 10.85 18.15
N ALA A 72 -19.96 10.52 19.14
CA ALA A 72 -19.56 10.45 20.54
C ALA A 72 -18.45 9.41 20.76
N ALA A 73 -17.41 9.78 21.52
CA ALA A 73 -16.25 8.94 21.82
C ALA A 73 -16.43 8.18 23.15
N ASP A 74 -17.42 7.29 23.20
CA ASP A 74 -17.60 6.36 24.34
C ASP A 74 -17.05 4.95 24.04
N GLU A 75 -17.01 4.06 25.04
CA GLU A 75 -16.49 2.70 24.88
C GLU A 75 -17.25 1.86 23.83
N GLN A 76 -18.56 2.09 23.70
CA GLN A 76 -19.37 1.38 22.71
C GLN A 76 -19.06 1.88 21.30
N ALA A 77 -18.78 3.18 21.15
CA ALA A 77 -18.28 3.77 19.92
C ALA A 77 -16.88 3.23 19.55
N LEU A 78 -15.98 3.03 20.52
CA LEU A 78 -14.63 2.52 20.27
C LEU A 78 -14.65 1.14 19.59
N SER A 79 -15.44 0.20 20.12
CA SER A 79 -15.55 -1.15 19.54
C SER A 79 -16.10 -1.09 18.10
N GLY A 80 -17.14 -0.31 17.87
CA GLY A 80 -17.69 -0.09 16.53
C GLY A 80 -16.71 0.57 15.57
N GLN A 81 -15.94 1.56 16.04
CA GLN A 81 -14.91 2.24 15.26
C GLN A 81 -13.76 1.31 14.90
N LYS A 82 -13.30 0.43 15.82
CA LYS A 82 -12.29 -0.59 15.52
C LYS A 82 -12.71 -1.50 14.37
N VAL A 83 -13.97 -1.98 14.38
CA VAL A 83 -14.51 -2.82 13.30
C VAL A 83 -14.52 -2.07 11.97
N LYS A 84 -15.05 -0.84 11.94
CA LYS A 84 -15.08 -0.04 10.71
C LYS A 84 -13.67 0.26 10.19
N LEU A 85 -12.76 0.63 11.08
CA LEU A 85 -11.38 0.94 10.74
C LEU A 85 -10.63 -0.28 10.22
N ARG A 86 -10.87 -1.47 10.79
CA ARG A 86 -10.36 -2.74 10.24
C ARG A 86 -10.77 -2.92 8.78
N MET A 87 -12.03 -2.64 8.44
CA MET A 87 -12.50 -2.71 7.05
C MET A 87 -11.79 -1.70 6.14
N VAL A 88 -11.58 -0.47 6.61
CA VAL A 88 -10.81 0.54 5.87
C VAL A 88 -9.36 0.10 5.66
N MET A 89 -8.70 -0.39 6.71
CA MET A 89 -7.33 -0.90 6.64
C MET A 89 -7.19 -2.07 5.65
N MET A 90 -8.20 -2.95 5.59
CA MET A 90 -8.27 -4.00 4.56
C MET A 90 -8.36 -3.44 3.14
N ARG A 91 -9.13 -2.36 2.94
CA ARG A 91 -9.19 -1.67 1.64
C ARG A 91 -7.83 -1.05 1.28
N VAL A 92 -7.17 -0.38 2.22
CA VAL A 92 -5.83 0.19 2.02
C VAL A 92 -4.84 -0.92 1.62
N MET A 93 -4.84 -2.05 2.34
CA MET A 93 -4.00 -3.21 2.02
C MET A 93 -4.24 -3.68 0.59
N ASN A 94 -5.50 -3.86 0.19
CA ASN A 94 -5.85 -4.29 -1.17
C ASN A 94 -5.41 -3.29 -2.24
N ASP A 95 -5.59 -2.00 -2.02
CA ASP A 95 -5.12 -0.94 -2.93
C ASP A 95 -3.60 -0.98 -3.10
N ARG A 96 -2.86 -1.20 -2.01
CA ARG A 96 -1.39 -1.30 -2.03
C ARG A 96 -0.91 -2.55 -2.75
N THR A 97 -1.57 -3.69 -2.52
CA THR A 97 -1.29 -4.94 -3.24
C THR A 97 -1.53 -4.77 -4.74
N LYS A 98 -2.67 -4.19 -5.13
CA LYS A 98 -2.98 -3.93 -6.54
C LYS A 98 -1.92 -3.04 -7.19
N ARG A 99 -1.59 -1.89 -6.59
CA ARG A 99 -0.56 -0.98 -7.12
C ARG A 99 0.82 -1.63 -7.22
N ALA A 100 1.16 -2.52 -6.28
CA ALA A 100 2.42 -3.26 -6.32
C ALA A 100 2.46 -4.25 -7.50
N HIS A 101 1.35 -4.95 -7.77
CA HIS A 101 1.24 -5.81 -8.95
C HIS A 101 1.28 -5.00 -10.25
N ASP A 102 0.49 -3.92 -10.36
CA ASP A 102 0.48 -3.06 -11.54
C ASP A 102 1.89 -2.53 -11.86
N HIS A 103 2.67 -2.17 -10.83
CA HIS A 103 4.06 -1.72 -11.00
C HIS A 103 5.00 -2.84 -11.47
N ILE A 104 4.88 -4.06 -10.94
CA ILE A 104 5.67 -5.21 -11.41
C ILE A 104 5.34 -5.52 -12.87
N GLU A 105 4.05 -5.52 -13.23
CA GLU A 105 3.61 -5.78 -14.61
C GLU A 105 4.13 -4.70 -15.56
N ALA A 106 4.04 -3.42 -15.17
CA ALA A 106 4.59 -2.32 -15.96
C ALA A 106 6.10 -2.47 -16.17
N LYS A 107 6.83 -2.83 -15.11
CA LYS A 107 8.29 -3.06 -15.17
C LYS A 107 8.63 -4.27 -16.05
N ALA A 108 7.86 -5.36 -15.98
CA ALA A 108 8.07 -6.52 -16.84
C ALA A 108 7.85 -6.18 -18.32
N LYS A 109 6.81 -5.38 -18.64
CA LYS A 109 6.55 -4.89 -20.00
C LYS A 109 7.67 -3.98 -20.51
N GLU A 110 8.20 -3.10 -19.67
CA GLU A 110 9.32 -2.22 -20.01
C GLU A 110 10.61 -3.03 -20.30
N ILE A 111 10.89 -4.06 -19.49
CA ILE A 111 12.02 -4.96 -19.71
C ILE A 111 11.85 -5.76 -21.01
N ALA A 112 10.65 -6.27 -21.29
CA ALA A 112 10.37 -6.98 -22.54
C ALA A 112 10.54 -6.08 -23.77
N ALA A 113 9.98 -4.87 -23.74
CA ALA A 113 10.12 -3.88 -24.82
C ALA A 113 11.59 -3.45 -25.03
N SER A 114 12.35 -3.28 -23.94
CA SER A 114 13.78 -2.96 -24.01
C SER A 114 14.65 -4.15 -24.44
N GLY A 115 14.21 -5.38 -24.17
CA GLY A 115 14.84 -6.62 -24.62
C GLY A 115 14.67 -6.83 -26.12
N ASP A 116 13.46 -6.64 -26.64
CA ASP A 116 13.17 -6.70 -28.08
C ASP A 116 13.94 -5.62 -28.86
N ALA A 117 14.08 -4.41 -28.31
CA ALA A 117 14.87 -3.34 -28.94
C ALA A 117 16.36 -3.69 -29.13
N ARG A 118 16.96 -4.50 -28.24
CA ARG A 118 18.37 -4.94 -28.37
C ARG A 118 18.56 -6.03 -29.43
N VAL A 119 17.52 -6.78 -29.77
CA VAL A 119 17.58 -7.83 -30.80
C VAL A 119 17.50 -7.21 -32.20
N ILE A 120 16.79 -6.09 -32.36
CA ILE A 120 16.65 -5.40 -33.66
C ILE A 120 17.94 -4.69 -34.09
N ASP A 121 18.80 -4.28 -33.15
CA ASP A 121 20.06 -3.56 -33.44
C ASP A 121 21.24 -4.49 -33.81
N GLN A 122 21.05 -5.81 -33.70
CA GLN A 122 22.03 -6.80 -34.15
C GLN A 122 21.55 -7.42 -35.47
N ASN A 123 21.76 -6.70 -36.57
CA ASN A 123 21.65 -7.27 -37.91
C ASN A 123 23.00 -7.96 -38.27
N PRO A 124 23.14 -9.29 -38.19
CA PRO A 124 24.42 -9.98 -38.36
C PRO A 124 24.94 -9.99 -39.82
N THR A 125 24.19 -9.48 -40.80
CA THR A 125 24.62 -9.44 -42.21
C THR A 125 25.45 -8.21 -42.59
N ALA A 126 25.64 -7.23 -41.70
CA ALA A 126 26.51 -6.08 -41.98
C ALA A 126 28.02 -6.42 -42.01
N ALA A 127 28.41 -7.60 -41.51
CA ALA A 127 29.82 -8.01 -41.39
C ALA A 127 30.35 -8.87 -42.56
N LEU A 128 29.57 -9.12 -43.62
CA LEU A 128 29.95 -10.03 -44.72
C LEU A 128 30.24 -9.35 -46.07
N ASN A 129 30.30 -8.02 -46.13
CA ASN A 129 30.69 -7.30 -47.34
C ASN A 129 31.97 -6.48 -47.10
N VAL A 130 33.12 -7.15 -47.09
CA VAL A 130 34.44 -6.56 -47.36
C VAL A 130 35.21 -7.51 -48.26
#